data_AF-G4CLN9-F1
#
_entry.id   AF-G4CLN9-F1
#
_cell.length_a   1.000
_cell.length_b   1.000
_cell.length_c   1.000
_cell.angle_alpha   90.00
_cell.angle_beta   90.00
_cell.angle_gamma   90.00
#
_symmetry.space_group_name_H-M   'P 1'
#
loop_
_entity.id
_entity.type
_entity.pdbx_description
1 polymer ?
#
loop_
_entity_poly.entity_id
_entity_poly.type
_entity_poly.pdbx_seq_one_letter_code
_entity_poly.pdbx_strand_id
1 'polypeptide(L)'
;AAKHNTVKAGTNVTVDEGVNAAGGIEYTVNAKDTVTTVEATAGETVVAQSGTPEAPVYTVGLADQVKTDIAQGVAAKDAVDNKGLDFAGDTGTTGARKLGESLKVSGDTNITTEATAAGLQIKLNSDLAVTSVKAGDTLLNDNGLAITGGPSVTKAGIDAGGNKITNVAE
;
A
#
# COMPACT_ATOMS: atom_id res chain seq x y z
N ALA A 1 58.00 0.43 62.25
CA ALA A 1 57.63 -0.11 60.92
C ALA A 1 57.96 0.97 59.88
N ALA A 2 58.67 0.62 58.81
CA ALA A 2 58.91 1.55 57.72
C ALA A 2 57.54 1.89 57.08
N LYS A 3 57.30 3.17 56.82
CA LYS A 3 56.09 3.59 56.13
C LYS A 3 56.25 3.20 54.67
N HIS A 4 55.45 2.24 54.22
CA HIS A 4 55.38 1.83 52.82
C HIS A 4 54.15 2.47 52.16
N ASN A 5 54.31 2.86 50.91
CA ASN A 5 53.19 3.24 50.07
C ASN A 5 52.64 1.98 49.39
N THR A 6 51.32 1.88 49.27
CA THR A 6 50.64 0.76 48.62
C THR A 6 49.76 1.30 47.50
N VAL A 7 49.74 0.62 46.36
CA VAL A 7 48.82 0.89 45.26
C VAL A 7 47.81 -0.25 45.18
N LYS A 8 46.52 0.09 45.09
CA LYS A 8 45.43 -0.88 44.92
C LYS A 8 44.61 -0.47 43.71
N ALA A 9 44.40 -1.39 42.78
CA ALA A 9 43.55 -1.16 41.62
C ALA A 9 42.12 -0.79 42.05
N GLY A 10 41.57 0.27 41.45
CA GLY A 10 40.15 0.61 41.50
C GLY A 10 39.34 -0.15 40.45
N THR A 11 38.01 0.02 40.42
CA THR A 11 37.11 -0.77 39.57
C THR A 11 37.45 -0.73 38.06
N ASN A 12 37.90 0.43 37.56
CA ASN A 12 38.17 0.67 36.13
C ASN A 12 39.67 0.82 35.83
N VAL A 13 40.53 0.22 36.65
CA VAL A 13 41.98 0.32 36.51
C VAL A 13 42.58 -1.08 36.65
N THR A 14 43.54 -1.45 35.80
CA THR A 14 44.46 -2.56 36.06
C THR A 14 45.81 -2.00 36.47
N VAL A 15 46.49 -2.71 37.37
CA VAL A 15 47.85 -2.36 37.80
C VAL A 15 48.71 -3.58 37.54
N ASP A 16 49.60 -3.46 36.55
CA ASP A 16 50.50 -4.53 36.14
C ASP A 16 51.87 -4.27 36.75
N GLU A 17 52.43 -5.26 37.46
CA GLU A 17 53.76 -5.17 38.09
C GLU A 17 54.84 -5.75 37.15
N GLY A 18 55.96 -5.05 37.04
CA GLY A 18 57.12 -5.45 36.25
C GLY A 18 58.45 -5.03 36.86
N VAL A 19 59.54 -5.33 36.16
CA VAL A 19 60.89 -4.93 36.54
C VAL A 19 61.38 -3.91 35.52
N ASN A 20 61.78 -2.72 35.98
CA ASN A 20 62.32 -1.68 35.11
C ASN A 20 63.76 -2.03 34.65
N ALA A 21 64.27 -1.25 33.70
CA ALA A 21 65.61 -1.45 33.14
C ALA A 21 66.76 -1.40 34.18
N ALA A 22 66.52 -0.83 35.38
CA ALA A 22 67.49 -0.76 36.47
C ALA A 22 67.31 -1.90 37.50
N GLY A 23 66.42 -2.86 37.27
CA GLY A 23 66.16 -3.99 38.17
C GLY A 23 65.22 -3.68 39.34
N GLY A 24 64.59 -2.50 39.36
CA GLY A 24 63.59 -2.12 40.38
C GLY A 24 62.16 -2.48 39.97
N ILE A 25 61.24 -2.52 40.93
CA ILE A 25 59.81 -2.78 40.65
C ILE A 25 59.18 -1.54 39.98
N GLU A 26 58.47 -1.74 38.88
CA GLU A 26 57.67 -0.74 38.19
C GLU A 26 56.21 -1.19 38.11
N TYR A 27 55.27 -0.25 38.26
CA TYR A 27 53.85 -0.51 38.14
C TYR A 27 53.30 0.28 36.97
N THR A 28 52.72 -0.41 35.99
CA THR A 28 51.95 0.23 34.91
C THR A 28 50.49 0.30 35.33
N VAL A 29 49.95 1.51 35.41
CA VAL A 29 48.55 1.75 35.77
C VAL A 29 47.77 2.01 34.49
N ASN A 30 47.03 1.01 34.04
CA ASN A 30 46.21 1.08 32.84
C ASN A 30 44.74 1.31 33.22
N ALA A 31 44.02 2.12 32.46
CA ALA A 31 42.56 2.11 32.59
C ALA A 31 42.05 0.76 32.05
N LYS A 32 41.26 0.04 32.84
CA LYS A 32 40.44 -1.07 32.33
C LYS A 32 39.44 -0.43 31.39
N ASP A 33 39.38 -0.89 30.13
CA ASP A 33 38.53 -0.39 29.04
C ASP A 33 37.40 0.47 29.59
N THR A 34 37.39 1.77 29.27
CA THR A 34 36.33 2.66 29.75
C THR A 34 34.99 2.02 29.37
N VAL A 35 34.33 1.43 30.38
CA VAL A 35 32.99 0.90 30.26
C VAL A 35 32.09 2.13 30.20
N THR A 36 32.10 2.78 29.04
CA THR A 36 31.01 3.66 28.67
C THR A 36 29.86 2.71 28.41
N THR A 37 29.08 2.41 29.45
CA THR A 37 27.73 1.93 29.25
C THR A 37 27.05 3.03 28.45
N VAL A 38 26.97 2.86 27.13
CA VAL A 38 26.01 3.61 26.34
C VAL A 38 24.68 3.05 26.83
N GLU A 39 24.08 3.74 27.81
CA GLU A 39 22.65 3.62 28.07
C GLU A 39 21.96 4.15 26.83
N ALA A 40 21.92 3.32 25.79
CA ALA A 40 21.22 3.67 24.57
C ALA A 40 19.78 3.92 24.97
N THR A 41 19.36 5.19 24.95
CA THR A 41 17.96 5.54 24.85
C THR A 41 17.35 4.72 23.73
N ALA A 42 16.15 4.18 23.96
CA ALA A 42 15.52 3.22 23.04
C ALA A 42 15.60 3.71 21.58
N GLY A 43 16.52 3.13 20.79
CA GLY A 43 16.72 3.47 19.38
C GLY A 43 18.17 3.60 18.87
N GLU A 44 19.16 3.72 19.75
CA GLU A 44 20.58 3.81 19.36
C GLU A 44 21.37 2.54 19.77
N THR A 45 22.52 2.31 19.15
CA THR A 45 23.45 1.23 19.52
C THR A 45 24.89 1.58 19.16
N VAL A 46 25.87 0.99 19.86
CA VAL A 46 27.28 1.04 19.47
C VAL A 46 27.49 0.08 18.30
N VAL A 47 27.90 0.60 17.15
CA VAL A 47 28.10 -0.16 15.91
C VAL A 47 29.53 -0.69 15.80
N ALA A 48 30.51 0.09 16.26
CA ALA A 48 31.91 -0.34 16.34
C ALA A 48 32.67 0.43 17.42
N GLN A 49 33.75 -0.19 17.90
CA GLN A 49 34.75 0.42 18.76
C GLN A 49 36.11 0.37 18.07
N SER A 50 36.87 1.46 18.15
CA SER A 50 38.25 1.54 17.68
C SER A 50 39.06 2.46 18.60
N GLY A 51 40.27 2.84 18.21
CA GLY A 51 41.19 3.64 19.04
C GLY A 51 42.01 2.77 20.00
N THR A 52 42.73 3.41 20.92
CA THR A 52 43.52 2.73 21.95
C THR A 52 42.72 2.65 23.25
N PRO A 53 43.11 1.79 24.21
CA PRO A 53 42.46 1.75 25.52
C PRO A 53 42.42 3.11 26.24
N GLU A 54 43.42 3.97 25.99
CA GLU A 54 43.56 5.31 26.55
C GLU A 54 42.76 6.38 25.78
N ALA A 55 42.33 6.08 24.55
CA ALA A 55 41.56 6.97 23.68
C ALA A 55 40.59 6.18 22.77
N PRO A 56 39.56 5.53 23.33
CA PRO A 56 38.63 4.75 22.54
C PRO A 56 37.69 5.65 21.74
N VAL A 57 37.34 5.20 20.55
CA VAL A 57 36.39 5.85 19.65
C VAL A 57 35.24 4.89 19.40
N TYR A 58 34.02 5.33 19.73
CA TYR A 58 32.79 4.57 19.49
C TYR A 58 32.02 5.19 18.34
N THR A 59 31.61 4.38 17.37
CA THR A 59 30.62 4.79 16.38
C THR A 59 29.25 4.38 16.87
N VAL A 60 28.36 5.36 17.03
CA VAL A 60 26.95 5.13 17.37
C VAL A 60 26.11 5.15 16.11
N GLY A 61 25.10 4.29 16.06
CA GLY A 61 24.15 4.21 14.96
C GLY A 61 22.77 3.79 15.44
N LEU A 62 21.85 3.63 14.50
CA LEU A 62 20.49 3.17 14.81
C LEU A 62 20.50 1.71 15.26
N ALA A 63 19.70 1.39 16.27
CA ALA A 63 19.42 0.02 16.67
C ALA A 63 18.74 -0.76 15.53
N ASP A 64 18.91 -2.07 15.50
CA ASP A 64 18.38 -2.91 14.40
C ASP A 64 16.86 -2.89 14.31
N GLN A 65 16.17 -2.74 15.47
CA GLN A 65 14.73 -2.54 15.49
C GLN A 65 14.34 -1.25 14.76
N VAL A 66 15.04 -0.14 15.01
CA VAL A 66 14.76 1.14 14.32
C VAL A 66 15.03 1.04 12.83
N LYS A 67 16.11 0.36 12.41
CA LYS A 67 16.37 0.10 10.98
C LYS A 67 15.24 -0.72 10.35
N THR A 68 14.74 -1.72 11.07
CA THR A 68 13.62 -2.57 10.64
C THR A 68 12.34 -1.75 10.49
N ASP A 69 12.01 -0.92 11.48
CA ASP A 69 10.81 -0.08 11.46
C ASP A 69 10.88 0.96 10.31
N ILE A 70 12.06 1.54 10.07
CA ILE A 70 12.29 2.44 8.91
C ILE A 70 12.08 1.66 7.60
N ALA A 71 12.63 0.45 7.47
CA ALA A 71 12.46 -0.38 6.27
C ALA A 71 10.99 -0.76 6.05
N GLN A 72 10.23 -1.03 7.11
CA GLN A 72 8.78 -1.25 7.02
C GLN A 72 8.06 0.00 6.51
N GLY A 73 8.44 1.19 6.99
CA GLY A 73 7.89 2.46 6.51
C GLY A 73 8.18 2.72 5.03
N VAL A 74 9.41 2.45 4.59
CA VAL A 74 9.79 2.53 3.16
C VAL A 74 8.98 1.56 2.32
N ALA A 75 8.86 0.29 2.75
CA ALA A 75 8.08 -0.71 2.04
C ALA A 75 6.58 -0.36 1.96
N ALA A 76 6.02 0.20 3.04
CA ALA A 76 4.64 0.68 3.06
C ALA A 76 4.44 1.85 2.09
N LYS A 77 5.38 2.81 2.06
CA LYS A 77 5.37 3.92 1.09
C LYS A 77 5.44 3.40 -0.34
N ASP A 78 6.35 2.49 -0.64
CA ASP A 78 6.48 1.90 -1.97
C ASP A 78 5.22 1.15 -2.40
N ALA A 79 4.57 0.45 -1.47
CA ALA A 79 3.29 -0.20 -1.74
C ALA A 79 2.19 0.83 -2.09
N VAL A 80 2.10 1.93 -1.35
CA VAL A 80 1.11 3.00 -1.62
C VAL A 80 1.38 3.72 -2.95
N ASP A 81 2.64 3.98 -3.29
CA ASP A 81 3.02 4.71 -4.50
C ASP A 81 2.92 3.87 -5.78
N ASN A 82 3.06 2.55 -5.65
CA ASN A 82 3.18 1.66 -6.80
C ASN A 82 2.02 0.69 -6.97
N LYS A 83 1.30 0.33 -5.90
CA LYS A 83 0.10 -0.50 -6.01
C LYS A 83 -1.13 0.40 -6.17
N GLY A 84 -2.06 -0.09 -6.96
CA GLY A 84 -3.33 0.56 -7.21
C GLY A 84 -4.44 -0.48 -7.36
N LEU A 85 -5.60 -0.03 -7.80
CA LEU A 85 -6.72 -0.90 -8.17
C LEU A 85 -6.77 -1.06 -9.70
N ASP A 86 -6.81 -2.30 -10.16
CA ASP A 86 -7.06 -2.61 -11.58
C ASP A 86 -8.57 -2.79 -11.81
N PHE A 87 -9.10 -2.11 -12.82
CA PHE A 87 -10.48 -2.31 -13.28
C PHE A 87 -10.46 -2.91 -14.68
N ALA A 88 -11.29 -3.92 -14.91
CA ALA A 88 -11.47 -4.58 -16.20
C ALA A 88 -12.97 -4.62 -16.54
N GLY A 89 -13.29 -4.44 -17.81
CA GLY A 89 -14.63 -4.66 -18.35
C GLY A 89 -14.70 -5.99 -19.11
N ASP A 90 -15.83 -6.24 -19.77
CA ASP A 90 -16.00 -7.39 -20.67
C ASP A 90 -14.90 -7.46 -21.74
N THR A 91 -14.37 -6.30 -22.12
CA THR A 91 -13.15 -6.16 -22.92
C THR A 91 -12.22 -5.11 -22.32
N GLY A 92 -10.92 -5.39 -22.26
CA GLY A 92 -9.88 -4.44 -21.87
C GLY A 92 -9.79 -4.15 -20.37
N THR A 93 -8.82 -3.30 -20.02
CA THR A 93 -8.54 -2.84 -18.65
C THR A 93 -8.23 -1.35 -18.64
N THR A 94 -8.50 -0.69 -17.52
CA THR A 94 -8.10 0.71 -17.27
C THR A 94 -6.64 0.84 -16.85
N GLY A 95 -5.95 -0.29 -16.64
CA GLY A 95 -4.69 -0.34 -15.90
C GLY A 95 -4.84 0.07 -14.44
N ALA A 96 -3.74 -0.04 -13.70
CA ALA A 96 -3.73 0.24 -12.27
C ALA A 96 -4.01 1.71 -11.99
N ARG A 97 -4.97 1.95 -11.08
CA ARG A 97 -5.31 3.27 -10.57
C ARG A 97 -4.70 3.45 -9.19
N LYS A 98 -3.66 4.29 -9.12
CA LYS A 98 -2.86 4.59 -7.94
C LYS A 98 -3.56 5.60 -7.03
N LEU A 99 -3.08 5.71 -5.79
CA LEU A 99 -3.57 6.71 -4.86
C LEU A 99 -3.47 8.13 -5.46
N GLY A 100 -4.56 8.89 -5.35
CA GLY A 100 -4.66 10.25 -5.87
C GLY A 100 -5.11 10.34 -7.33
N GLU A 101 -5.22 9.22 -8.05
CA GLU A 101 -5.76 9.23 -9.40
C GLU A 101 -7.28 9.04 -9.42
N SER A 102 -7.93 9.66 -10.41
CA SER A 102 -9.37 9.51 -10.63
C SER A 102 -9.65 8.50 -11.74
N LEU A 103 -10.52 7.53 -11.45
CA LEU A 103 -11.14 6.68 -12.46
C LEU A 103 -12.47 7.30 -12.91
N LYS A 104 -12.60 7.60 -14.20
CA LYS A 104 -13.86 8.03 -14.79
C LYS A 104 -14.63 6.81 -15.30
N VAL A 105 -15.79 6.54 -14.73
CA VAL A 105 -16.79 5.65 -15.31
C VAL A 105 -17.70 6.51 -16.16
N SER A 106 -17.83 6.20 -17.45
CA SER A 106 -18.65 6.96 -18.40
C SER A 106 -19.80 6.10 -18.90
N GLY A 107 -20.95 6.74 -19.11
CA GLY A 107 -22.05 6.15 -19.84
C GLY A 107 -21.89 6.29 -21.35
N ASP A 108 -22.96 6.01 -22.08
CA ASP A 108 -23.07 6.12 -23.53
C ASP A 108 -24.38 6.82 -23.93
N THR A 109 -24.88 6.58 -25.15
CA THR A 109 -26.15 7.14 -25.61
C THR A 109 -27.36 6.69 -24.78
N ASN A 110 -27.31 5.50 -24.17
CA ASN A 110 -28.41 4.87 -23.44
C ASN A 110 -28.18 4.82 -21.93
N ILE A 111 -26.94 4.95 -21.48
CA ILE A 111 -26.54 4.88 -20.07
C ILE A 111 -26.00 6.23 -19.61
N THR A 112 -26.45 6.69 -18.45
CA THR A 112 -25.85 7.82 -17.72
C THR A 112 -25.22 7.33 -16.42
N THR A 113 -24.11 7.95 -16.03
CA THR A 113 -23.43 7.68 -14.76
C THR A 113 -23.34 8.95 -13.93
N GLU A 114 -23.56 8.85 -12.62
CA GLU A 114 -23.59 10.00 -11.72
C GLU A 114 -22.89 9.64 -10.41
N ALA A 115 -21.79 10.33 -10.13
CA ALA A 115 -21.09 10.22 -8.85
C ALA A 115 -21.74 11.14 -7.82
N THR A 116 -22.06 10.58 -6.65
CA THR A 116 -22.64 11.30 -5.51
C THR A 116 -21.88 10.94 -4.24
N ALA A 117 -22.15 11.64 -3.13
CA ALA A 117 -21.56 11.29 -1.83
C ALA A 117 -21.91 9.87 -1.36
N ALA A 118 -23.04 9.31 -1.82
CA ALA A 118 -23.47 7.95 -1.49
C ALA A 118 -22.83 6.87 -2.39
N GLY A 119 -22.14 7.26 -3.47
CA GLY A 119 -21.52 6.35 -4.42
C GLY A 119 -21.79 6.71 -5.89
N LEU A 120 -21.44 5.78 -6.78
CA LEU A 120 -21.66 5.89 -8.23
C LEU A 120 -22.98 5.25 -8.62
N GLN A 121 -23.90 6.03 -9.18
CA GLN A 121 -25.14 5.55 -9.78
C GLN A 121 -24.95 5.31 -11.28
N ILE A 122 -25.52 4.22 -11.78
CA ILE A 122 -25.57 3.88 -13.21
C ILE A 122 -27.04 3.74 -13.59
N LYS A 123 -27.50 4.50 -14.58
CA LYS A 123 -28.92 4.66 -14.91
C LYS A 123 -29.13 4.49 -16.41
N LEU A 124 -30.26 3.91 -16.80
CA LEU A 124 -30.77 4.04 -18.16
C LEU A 124 -31.28 5.46 -18.39
N ASN A 125 -31.11 5.97 -19.60
CA ASN A 125 -31.74 7.18 -20.05
C ASN A 125 -33.24 6.96 -20.26
N SER A 126 -34.05 8.02 -20.10
CA SER A 126 -35.50 7.94 -20.32
C SER A 126 -35.84 7.56 -21.76
N ASP A 127 -35.07 8.09 -22.72
CA ASP A 127 -35.16 7.77 -24.13
C ASP A 127 -33.99 6.86 -24.51
N LEU A 128 -34.30 5.70 -25.10
CA LEU A 128 -33.31 4.73 -25.52
C LEU A 128 -33.23 4.68 -27.05
N ALA A 129 -32.01 4.81 -27.58
CA ALA A 129 -31.69 4.56 -28.96
C ALA A 129 -31.24 3.10 -29.12
N VAL A 130 -32.18 2.23 -29.49
CA VAL A 130 -31.96 0.79 -29.69
C VAL A 130 -32.49 0.34 -31.05
N THR A 131 -31.88 -0.68 -31.63
CA THR A 131 -32.30 -1.25 -32.93
C THR A 131 -33.48 -2.22 -32.78
N SER A 132 -33.55 -2.91 -31.64
CA SER A 132 -34.67 -3.81 -31.33
C SER A 132 -34.83 -4.03 -29.83
N VAL A 133 -36.06 -4.37 -29.44
CA VAL A 133 -36.41 -4.89 -28.13
C VAL A 133 -37.14 -6.20 -28.34
N LYS A 134 -36.60 -7.29 -27.78
CA LYS A 134 -37.24 -8.60 -27.79
C LYS A 134 -37.65 -8.97 -26.37
N ALA A 135 -38.95 -9.20 -26.16
CA ALA A 135 -39.52 -9.61 -24.89
C ALA A 135 -40.43 -10.82 -25.13
N GLY A 136 -39.91 -12.02 -24.87
CA GLY A 136 -40.58 -13.27 -25.26
C GLY A 136 -40.76 -13.35 -26.78
N ASP A 137 -42.00 -13.56 -27.22
CA ASP A 137 -42.38 -13.62 -28.65
C ASP A 137 -42.58 -12.24 -29.28
N THR A 138 -42.61 -11.18 -28.48
CA THR A 138 -42.77 -9.80 -28.96
C THR A 138 -41.44 -9.22 -29.41
N LEU A 139 -41.42 -8.67 -30.62
CA LEU A 139 -40.30 -7.94 -31.20
C LEU A 139 -40.78 -6.53 -31.58
N LEU A 140 -40.11 -5.52 -31.04
CA LEU A 140 -40.19 -4.14 -31.50
C LEU A 140 -38.86 -3.79 -32.19
N ASN A 141 -38.91 -3.30 -33.42
CA ASN A 141 -37.73 -2.89 -34.19
C ASN A 141 -38.09 -1.84 -35.25
N ASP A 142 -37.16 -1.55 -36.15
CA ASP A 142 -37.33 -0.58 -37.24
C ASP A 142 -38.50 -0.88 -38.21
N ASN A 143 -39.05 -2.11 -38.20
CA ASN A 143 -40.21 -2.46 -39.02
C ASN A 143 -41.55 -2.24 -38.29
N GLY A 144 -41.55 -2.15 -36.96
CA GLY A 144 -42.74 -2.01 -36.11
C GLY A 144 -42.77 -3.05 -34.98
N LEU A 145 -43.99 -3.46 -34.59
CA LEU A 145 -44.28 -4.44 -33.55
C LEU A 145 -44.72 -5.77 -34.19
N ALA A 146 -44.14 -6.89 -33.78
CA ALA A 146 -44.58 -8.22 -34.19
C ALA A 146 -44.63 -9.18 -33.00
N ILE A 147 -45.61 -10.08 -33.00
CA ILE A 147 -45.69 -11.22 -32.08
C ILE A 147 -45.49 -12.49 -32.91
N THR A 148 -44.49 -13.30 -32.55
CA THR A 148 -44.21 -14.55 -33.28
C THR A 148 -45.42 -15.48 -33.21
N GLY A 149 -45.91 -15.95 -34.37
CA GLY A 149 -47.13 -16.76 -34.46
C GLY A 149 -48.42 -16.01 -34.16
N GLY A 150 -48.39 -14.68 -34.10
CA GLY A 150 -49.53 -13.84 -33.73
C GLY A 150 -49.65 -12.55 -34.57
N PRO A 151 -50.35 -11.54 -34.05
CA PRO A 151 -50.55 -10.27 -34.74
C PRO A 151 -49.27 -9.46 -34.95
N SER A 152 -49.31 -8.52 -35.90
CA SER A 152 -48.26 -7.52 -36.10
C SER A 152 -48.81 -6.15 -36.52
N VAL A 153 -48.07 -5.10 -36.19
CA VAL A 153 -48.28 -3.73 -36.62
C VAL A 153 -46.96 -3.23 -37.20
N THR A 154 -46.86 -3.16 -38.52
CA THR A 154 -45.63 -2.84 -39.22
C THR A 154 -45.82 -1.68 -40.19
N LYS A 155 -44.72 -1.24 -40.82
CA LYS A 155 -44.76 -0.28 -41.94
C LYS A 155 -45.65 -0.74 -43.12
N ALA A 156 -45.88 -2.05 -43.27
CA ALA A 156 -46.75 -2.61 -44.30
C ALA A 156 -48.24 -2.60 -43.93
N GLY A 157 -48.58 -2.31 -42.67
CA GLY A 157 -49.95 -2.31 -42.17
C GLY A 157 -50.13 -3.19 -40.92
N ILE A 158 -51.38 -3.52 -40.64
CA ILE A 158 -51.79 -4.33 -39.49
C ILE A 158 -52.17 -5.73 -39.98
N ASP A 159 -51.56 -6.77 -39.41
CA ASP A 159 -51.95 -8.16 -39.60
C ASP A 159 -52.50 -8.72 -38.28
N ALA A 160 -53.73 -9.22 -38.29
CA ALA A 160 -54.37 -9.80 -37.11
C ALA A 160 -53.86 -11.22 -36.78
N GLY A 161 -53.00 -11.82 -37.63
CA GLY A 161 -52.46 -13.17 -37.42
C GLY A 161 -53.56 -14.23 -37.37
N GLY A 162 -54.63 -14.06 -38.15
CA GLY A 162 -55.79 -14.96 -38.15
C GLY A 162 -56.73 -14.83 -36.94
N ASN A 163 -56.52 -13.85 -36.05
CA ASN A 163 -57.34 -13.64 -34.87
C ASN A 163 -58.49 -12.65 -35.11
N LYS A 164 -59.55 -12.74 -34.30
CA LYS A 164 -60.64 -11.76 -34.29
C LYS A 164 -60.17 -10.45 -33.66
N ILE A 165 -60.51 -9.32 -34.28
CA ILE A 165 -60.36 -7.98 -33.69
C ILE A 165 -61.63 -7.66 -32.91
N THR A 166 -61.52 -7.47 -31.60
CA THR A 166 -62.65 -7.23 -30.69
C THR A 166 -62.66 -5.78 -30.20
N ASN A 167 -63.80 -5.30 -29.71
CA ASN A 167 -63.97 -3.96 -29.12
C ASN A 167 -63.71 -2.79 -30.09
N VAL A 168 -64.25 -2.88 -31.31
CA VAL A 168 -64.24 -1.78 -32.30
C VAL A 168 -65.51 -0.94 -32.14
N ALA A 169 -65.38 0.39 -32.00
CA ALA A 169 -66.49 1.32 -31.88
C ALA A 169 -67.15 1.64 -33.25
N GLU A 170 -68.41 2.10 -33.22
CA GLU A 170 -69.16 2.61 -34.40
C GLU A 170 -68.76 4.02 -34.82
#